data_AF-A0A3P6SS54-F1
#
_entry.id   AF-A0A3P6SS54-F1
#
_cell.length_a   1.000
_cell.length_b   1.000
_cell.length_c   1.000
_cell.angle_alpha   90.00
_cell.angle_beta   90.00
_cell.angle_gamma   90.00
#
_symmetry.space_group_name_H-M   'P 1'
#
loop_
_entity.id
_entity.type
_entity.pdbx_description
1 polymer ?
#
loop_
_entity_poly.entity_id
_entity_poly.type
_entity_poly.pdbx_seq_one_letter_code
_entity_poly.pdbx_strand_id
1 'polypeptide(L)'
;MNFQVNIDRHPVRFYVHCRPHVEYFLSVVSQWFDLVIFTASVEIYGSSVADKLDNGRGILQRRYFRQHCTVEYGGYTKNLSAIHADLSSIFILDNSPGAYRKFPR
;
A
#
# COMPACT_ATOMS: atom_id res chain seq x y z
N MET A 1 6.82 5.20 -14.24
CA MET A 1 5.38 5.11 -14.52
C MET A 1 4.76 6.49 -14.37
N ASN A 2 4.07 6.96 -15.41
CA ASN A 2 3.56 8.33 -15.45
C ASN A 2 2.03 8.30 -15.56
N PHE A 3 1.35 9.19 -14.86
CA PHE A 3 -0.10 9.34 -14.94
C PHE A 3 -0.58 10.69 -14.41
N GLN A 4 -1.84 10.97 -14.68
CA GLN A 4 -2.53 12.17 -14.23
C GLN A 4 -3.72 11.77 -13.36
N VAL A 5 -3.93 12.49 -12.28
CA VAL A 5 -5.10 12.33 -11.40
C VAL A 5 -5.72 13.70 -11.15
N ASN A 6 -7.05 13.77 -11.14
CA ASN A 6 -7.77 15.02 -10.89
C ASN A 6 -7.99 15.20 -9.39
N ILE A 7 -7.31 16.16 -8.77
CA ILE A 7 -7.46 16.52 -7.36
C ILE A 7 -8.16 17.86 -7.30
N ASP A 8 -9.34 17.93 -6.68
CA ASP A 8 -10.14 19.17 -6.56
C ASP A 8 -10.32 19.90 -7.90
N ARG A 9 -10.64 19.14 -8.96
CA ARG A 9 -10.80 19.61 -10.35
C ARG A 9 -9.51 20.12 -11.03
N HIS A 10 -8.36 19.97 -10.38
CA HIS A 10 -7.06 20.30 -10.95
C HIS A 10 -6.35 19.01 -11.39
N PRO A 11 -5.95 18.90 -12.66
CA PRO A 11 -5.18 17.76 -13.14
C PRO A 11 -3.74 17.84 -12.59
N VAL A 12 -3.36 16.84 -11.79
CA VAL A 12 -2.02 16.72 -11.22
C VAL A 12 -1.28 15.55 -11.87
N ARG A 13 -0.07 15.81 -12.37
CA ARG A 13 0.77 14.80 -13.02
C ARG A 13 1.75 14.19 -12.02
N PHE A 14 1.76 12.86 -11.94
CA PHE A 14 2.68 12.09 -11.12
C PHE A 14 3.70 11.35 -11.98
N TYR A 15 4.95 11.38 -11.51
CA TYR A 15 6.07 10.62 -12.04
C TYR A 15 6.53 9.66 -10.95
N VAL A 16 6.30 8.37 -11.14
CA VAL A 16 6.59 7.34 -10.14
C VAL A 16 7.69 6.43 -10.66
N HIS A 17 8.77 6.29 -9.91
CA HIS A 17 9.81 5.33 -10.22
C HIS A 17 9.49 4.00 -9.54
N CYS A 18 9.36 2.95 -10.35
CA CYS A 18 9.21 1.60 -9.84
C CYS A 18 10.58 1.09 -9.37
N ARG A 19 10.61 0.40 -8.23
CA ARG A 19 11.81 -0.32 -7.80
C ARG A 19 12.14 -1.39 -8.86
N PRO A 20 13.42 -1.57 -9.25
CA PRO A 20 13.80 -2.64 -10.15
C PRO A 20 13.23 -3.97 -9.68
N HIS A 21 12.74 -4.79 -10.63
CA HIS A 21 12.16 -6.11 -10.38
C HIS A 21 10.84 -6.14 -9.59
N VAL A 22 10.13 -5.01 -9.40
CA VAL A 22 8.85 -5.00 -8.67
C VAL A 22 7.80 -5.92 -9.29
N GLU A 23 7.73 -6.01 -10.62
CA GLU A 23 6.78 -6.87 -11.32
C GLU A 23 7.07 -8.35 -11.07
N TYR A 24 8.35 -8.74 -11.16
CA TYR A 24 8.81 -10.09 -10.83
C TYR A 24 8.49 -10.44 -9.38
N PHE A 25 8.84 -9.56 -8.45
CA PHE A 25 8.52 -9.72 -7.03
C PHE A 25 7.03 -9.99 -6.83
N LEU A 26 6.16 -9.11 -7.35
CA LEU A 26 4.70 -9.25 -7.22
C LEU A 26 4.19 -10.56 -7.85
N SER A 27 4.75 -10.98 -8.99
CA SER A 27 4.35 -12.22 -9.65
C SER A 27 4.69 -13.48 -8.85
N VAL A 28 5.76 -13.43 -8.07
CA VAL A 28 6.22 -14.54 -7.22
C VAL A 28 5.44 -14.54 -5.91
N VAL A 29 5.38 -13.40 -5.21
CA VAL A 29 4.76 -13.37 -3.87
C VAL A 29 3.24 -13.55 -3.92
N SER A 30 2.57 -13.17 -5.02
CA SER A 30 1.12 -13.39 -5.17
C SER A 30 0.74 -14.87 -5.28
N GLN A 31 1.70 -15.78 -5.48
CA GLN A 31 1.44 -17.23 -5.50
C GLN A 31 1.40 -17.82 -4.08
N TRP A 32 1.93 -17.11 -3.08
CA TRP A 32 2.09 -17.60 -1.72
C TRP A 32 1.31 -16.80 -0.68
N PHE A 33 0.98 -15.53 -0.99
CA PHE A 33 0.38 -14.60 -0.04
C PHE A 33 -0.77 -13.80 -0.66
N ASP A 34 -1.78 -13.52 0.16
CA ASP A 34 -2.76 -12.49 -0.12
C ASP A 34 -2.11 -11.11 0.02
N LEU A 35 -1.96 -10.40 -1.11
CA LEU A 35 -1.28 -9.11 -1.12
C LEU A 35 -2.25 -7.99 -0.71
N VAL A 36 -1.84 -7.19 0.27
CA VAL A 36 -2.60 -6.04 0.78
C VAL A 36 -1.77 -4.78 0.66
N ILE A 37 -2.32 -3.75 0.02
CA ILE A 37 -1.71 -2.42 0.02
C ILE A 37 -2.14 -1.71 1.30
N PHE A 38 -1.17 -1.35 2.15
CA PHE A 38 -1.42 -0.44 3.26
C PHE A 38 -0.43 0.72 3.15
N THR A 39 -0.90 1.93 2.83
CA THR A 39 -0.05 3.11 2.59
C THR A 39 -0.53 4.33 3.38
N ALA A 40 0.40 5.20 3.79
CA ALA A 40 0.09 6.51 4.37
C ALA A 40 -0.21 7.58 3.32
N SER A 41 -0.27 7.23 2.03
CA SER A 41 -0.69 8.13 0.96
C SER A 41 -2.20 8.28 0.90
N VAL A 42 -2.65 9.39 0.30
CA VAL A 42 -4.07 9.59 -0.02
C VAL A 42 -4.52 8.58 -1.07
N GLU A 43 -5.77 8.14 -0.96
CA GLU A 43 -6.38 7.12 -1.81
C GLU A 43 -6.33 7.46 -3.29
N ILE A 44 -6.63 8.71 -3.67
CA ILE A 44 -6.67 9.14 -5.06
C ILE A 44 -5.34 8.89 -5.81
N TYR A 45 -4.21 9.09 -5.13
CA TYR A 45 -2.89 8.76 -5.65
C TYR A 45 -2.57 7.27 -5.50
N GLY A 46 -2.80 6.72 -4.30
CA GLY A 46 -2.44 5.33 -3.98
C GLY A 46 -3.15 4.30 -4.86
N SER A 47 -4.44 4.48 -5.12
CA SER A 47 -5.23 3.62 -6.00
C SER A 47 -4.68 3.64 -7.43
N SER A 48 -4.35 4.83 -7.96
CA SER A 48 -3.78 4.96 -9.31
C SER A 48 -2.44 4.23 -9.45
N VAL A 49 -1.60 4.22 -8.40
CA VAL A 49 -0.35 3.44 -8.39
C VAL A 49 -0.63 1.96 -8.29
N ALA A 50 -1.56 1.55 -7.42
CA ALA A 50 -1.90 0.15 -7.20
C ALA A 50 -2.51 -0.49 -8.45
N ASP A 51 -3.44 0.17 -9.15
CA ASP A 51 -4.05 -0.33 -10.39
C ASP A 51 -3.01 -0.59 -11.48
N LYS A 52 -2.05 0.32 -11.56
CA LYS A 52 -0.93 0.25 -12.48
C LYS A 52 0.02 -0.91 -12.17
N LEU A 53 0.36 -1.13 -10.90
CA LEU A 53 1.17 -2.27 -10.47
C LEU A 53 0.42 -3.59 -10.61
N ASP A 54 -0.89 -3.59 -10.38
CA ASP A 54 -1.75 -4.75 -10.52
C ASP A 54 -1.84 -5.20 -11.98
N ASN A 55 -1.94 -4.24 -12.91
CA ASN A 55 -2.02 -4.47 -14.35
C ASN A 55 -3.13 -5.46 -14.75
N GLY A 56 -4.28 -5.39 -14.06
CA GLY A 56 -5.45 -6.23 -14.33
C GLY A 56 -5.34 -7.67 -13.82
N ARG A 57 -4.30 -8.00 -13.04
CA ARG A 57 -4.12 -9.34 -12.45
C ARG A 57 -5.07 -9.60 -11.28
N GLY A 58 -5.58 -8.55 -10.65
CA GLY A 58 -6.47 -8.65 -9.49
C GLY A 58 -5.79 -9.14 -8.21
N ILE A 59 -4.47 -8.96 -8.09
CA ILE A 59 -3.68 -9.36 -6.93
C ILE A 59 -3.60 -8.28 -5.84
N LEU A 60 -3.90 -7.01 -6.16
CA LEU A 60 -3.86 -5.88 -5.22
C LEU A 60 -5.25 -5.31 -4.88
N GLN A 61 -6.27 -6.16 -4.67
CA GLN A 61 -7.65 -5.69 -4.45
C GLN A 61 -7.90 -5.08 -3.08
N ARG A 62 -7.24 -5.59 -2.04
CA ARG A 62 -7.38 -5.11 -0.66
C ARG A 62 -6.44 -3.93 -0.42
N ARG A 63 -7.00 -2.76 -0.15
CA ARG A 63 -6.24 -1.49 -0.08
C ARG A 63 -6.68 -0.64 1.11
N TYR A 64 -5.70 -0.15 1.85
CA TYR A 64 -5.85 0.71 3.01
C TYR A 64 -4.94 1.92 2.81
N PHE A 65 -5.56 3.10 2.77
CA PHE A 65 -4.90 4.39 2.58
C PHE A 65 -4.80 5.18 3.89
N ARG A 66 -4.31 6.43 3.80
CA ARG A 66 -4.09 7.32 4.94
C ARG A 66 -5.26 7.40 5.92
N GLN A 67 -6.51 7.42 5.44
CA GLN A 67 -7.69 7.51 6.31
C GLN A 67 -7.89 6.27 7.21
N HIS A 68 -7.22 5.16 6.90
CA HIS A 68 -7.25 3.93 7.69
C HIS A 68 -6.07 3.82 8.67
N CYS A 69 -5.11 4.75 8.61
CA CYS A 69 -4.01 4.81 9.56
C CYS A 69 -4.47 5.50 10.86
N THR A 70 -3.84 5.14 11.97
CA THR A 70 -3.97 5.91 13.22
C THR A 70 -2.89 6.98 13.25
N VAL A 71 -3.26 8.23 13.52
CA VAL A 71 -2.29 9.33 13.68
C VAL A 71 -1.80 9.36 15.11
N GLU A 72 -0.51 9.08 15.32
CA GLU A 72 0.11 9.05 16.65
C GLU A 72 1.53 9.61 16.56
N TYR A 73 1.91 10.43 17.54
CA TYR A 73 3.26 11.02 17.64
C TYR A 73 3.74 11.71 16.35
N GLY A 74 2.81 12.36 15.62
CA GLY A 74 3.11 13.04 14.36
C GLY A 74 3.34 12.10 13.16
N GLY A 75 3.11 10.79 13.31
CA GLY A 75 3.23 9.79 12.26
C GLY A 75 1.94 9.00 12.02
N TYR A 76 2.01 8.06 11.08
CA TYR A 76 0.92 7.15 10.74
C TYR A 76 1.28 5.73 11.15
N THR A 77 0.48 5.15 12.03
CA THR A 77 0.58 3.75 12.46
C THR A 77 -0.47 2.91 11.74
N LYS A 78 -0.11 1.69 11.36
CA LYS A 78 -0.93 0.75 10.59
C LYS A 78 -1.41 -0.38 11.49
N ASN A 79 -2.72 -0.49 11.66
CA ASN A 79 -3.30 -1.55 12.48
C ASN A 79 -3.48 -2.84 11.67
N LEU A 80 -2.63 -3.85 11.89
CA LEU A 80 -2.69 -5.13 11.18
C LEU A 80 -3.92 -5.96 11.55
N SER A 81 -4.49 -5.75 12.75
CA SER A 81 -5.72 -6.45 13.15
C SER A 81 -6.93 -6.08 12.30
N ALA A 82 -6.87 -4.96 11.55
CA ALA A 82 -7.89 -4.57 10.59
C ALA A 82 -7.84 -5.37 9.28
N ILE A 83 -6.75 -6.13 9.05
CA ILE A 83 -6.53 -6.95 7.86
C ILE A 83 -6.82 -8.41 8.16
N HIS A 84 -6.29 -8.94 9.26
CA HIS A 84 -6.48 -10.33 9.66
C HIS A 84 -6.59 -10.45 11.17
N ALA A 85 -7.46 -11.33 11.66
CA ALA A 85 -7.70 -11.53 13.08
C ALA A 85 -6.54 -12.28 13.77
N ASP A 86 -5.99 -13.29 13.09
CA ASP A 86 -4.80 -14.00 13.54
C ASP A 86 -3.54 -13.31 13.03
N LEU A 87 -2.83 -12.66 13.96
CA LEU A 87 -1.61 -11.89 13.65
C LEU A 87 -0.41 -12.78 13.33
N SER A 88 -0.44 -14.08 13.65
CA SER A 88 0.63 -15.00 13.27
C SER A 88 0.63 -15.34 11.77
N SER A 89 -0.50 -15.08 11.10
CA SER A 89 -0.72 -15.33 9.67
C SER A 89 -0.48 -14.11 8.78
N ILE A 90 0.02 -13.00 9.32
CA ILE A 90 0.28 -11.76 8.57
C ILE A 90 1.63 -11.15 8.95
N PHE A 91 2.31 -10.57 7.96
CA PHE A 91 3.47 -9.71 8.18
C PHE A 91 3.33 -8.44 7.35
N ILE A 92 4.12 -7.43 7.70
CA ILE A 92 4.17 -6.15 7.00
C ILE A 92 5.58 -5.88 6.49
N LEU A 93 5.66 -5.38 5.26
CA LEU A 93 6.88 -4.85 4.66
C LEU A 93 6.73 -3.33 4.53
N ASP A 94 7.42 -2.59 5.39
CA ASP A 94 7.38 -1.12 5.40
C ASP A 94 8.77 -0.53 5.67
N ASN A 95 9.08 0.59 5.03
CA ASN A 95 10.35 1.29 5.21
C ASN A 95 10.35 2.22 6.43
N SER A 96 9.20 2.46 7.07
CA SER A 96 9.05 3.30 8.26
C SER A 96 8.78 2.46 9.51
N PRO A 97 9.72 2.41 10.48
CA PRO A 97 9.50 1.71 11.74
C PRO A 97 8.28 2.19 12.54
N GLY A 98 7.89 3.46 12.37
CA GLY A 98 6.68 4.00 12.99
C GLY A 98 5.40 3.33 12.51
N ALA A 99 5.37 2.84 11.27
CA ALA A 99 4.18 2.26 10.66
C ALA A 99 3.72 0.98 11.37
N TYR A 100 4.64 0.18 11.89
CA TYR A 100 4.36 -1.11 12.55
C TYR A 100 4.71 -1.09 14.05
N ARG A 101 4.83 0.09 14.67
CA ARG A 101 5.22 0.22 16.09
C ARG A 101 4.34 -0.58 17.06
N LYS A 102 3.06 -0.80 16.72
CA LYS A 102 2.11 -1.57 17.55
C LYS A 102 2.24 -3.10 17.40
N PHE A 103 3.03 -3.58 16.45
CA PHE A 103 3.25 -5.00 16.17
C PHE A 103 4.76 -5.33 16.10
N PRO A 104 5.53 -5.05 17.18
CA PRO A 104 6.94 -5.38 17.20
C PRO A 104 7.09 -6.88 17.50
N ARG A 105 7.36 -7.66 16.44
CA ARG A 105 7.67 -9.10 16.42
C ARG A 105 6.46 -10.02 16.28
#